data_AF-A0A932NRX5-F1
#
_entry.id   AF-A0A932NRX5-F1
#
_cell.length_a   1.000
_cell.length_b   1.000
_cell.length_c   1.000
_cell.angle_alpha   90.00
_cell.angle_beta   90.00
_cell.angle_gamma   90.00
#
_symmetry.space_group_name_H-M   'P 1'
#
loop_
_entity.id
_entity.type
_entity.pdbx_description
1 polymer ?
#
loop_
_entity_poly.entity_id
_entity_poly.type
_entity_poly.pdbx_seq_one_letter_code
_entity_poly.pdbx_strand_id
1 'polypeptide(L)'
;MTNRDLDAAWSYHNGTKHSSHSLSADPHYLDWENQPLPFKIYTALEPIPLPRDLVSSGVAALSAVSMLDPHAGRPSVPALGTLASLLYFGAGITKRRTYPGGEILFRAAACTGALYHVELYVVCGDLPDLEAGVYHFGPGDFALRRLRRGDYRGTLVRATGGEPSVAAAPLTVVCTGTYWRNAWKYRARTFRHCFWDAGTITANLLAVGAAHQIPARVVMGFVDADVNRLLGLDVEREVALTLIPLGHTSEAPHGPPPTLEPLMLETVPLSNKEIDYPAIRAMYAASSLNTEAEAAGWHGRTPVNRWPEPTGQLFPLRPDNAADLPHDTIEEVIRRRGSTRQFARMPLTFPQLSTILHRATQGIPGDFLTPPGAMLNDLYLIVNSVEELPAGAYVLRRDREALELLRPGEFRQEAGYLGLGQEIPGDASVDVFFLTHLPPLLERFGNRGYRAAQLEAGIIGASGAVRQSGLSRGAARSGHHRRETLSIRLCATTRRKWPHLLR
;
A
#
# COMPACT_ATOMS: atom_id res chain seq x y z
N MET A 1 26.66 5.00 -7.77
CA MET A 1 25.39 4.67 -7.07
C MET A 1 24.30 4.50 -8.13
N THR A 2 23.78 3.30 -8.35
CA THR A 2 22.78 3.02 -9.41
C THR A 2 21.49 3.83 -9.25
N ASN A 3 21.11 4.13 -7.99
CA ASN A 3 19.94 4.95 -7.66
C ASN A 3 19.96 6.40 -8.19
N ARG A 4 21.12 6.91 -8.64
CA ARG A 4 21.27 8.31 -9.06
C ARG A 4 21.22 8.53 -10.57
N ASP A 5 21.17 7.46 -11.37
CA ASP A 5 20.89 7.55 -12.80
C ASP A 5 19.37 7.71 -13.03
N LEU A 6 18.89 8.95 -13.05
CA LEU A 6 17.46 9.26 -13.01
C LEU A 6 16.71 8.88 -14.31
N ASP A 7 17.43 8.55 -15.38
CA ASP A 7 16.84 8.17 -16.66
C ASP A 7 16.07 6.85 -16.55
N ALA A 8 16.46 5.94 -15.66
CA ALA A 8 15.79 4.66 -15.47
C ALA A 8 14.33 4.83 -15.02
N ALA A 9 14.08 5.71 -14.02
CA ALA A 9 12.71 5.99 -13.57
C ALA A 9 11.86 6.62 -14.68
N TRP A 10 12.43 7.53 -15.47
CA TRP A 10 11.72 8.16 -16.60
C TRP A 10 11.43 7.18 -17.72
N SER A 11 12.42 6.37 -18.10
CA SER A 11 12.31 5.34 -19.11
C SER A 11 11.22 4.33 -18.72
N TYR A 12 11.29 3.79 -17.50
CA TYR A 12 10.26 2.89 -16.97
C TYR A 12 8.89 3.59 -16.90
N HIS A 13 8.84 4.82 -16.39
CA HIS A 13 7.57 5.54 -16.25
C HIS A 13 6.91 5.81 -17.60
N ASN A 14 7.68 6.18 -18.62
CA ASN A 14 7.15 6.48 -19.96
C ASN A 14 6.82 5.19 -20.73
N GLY A 15 7.71 4.20 -20.70
CA GLY A 15 7.53 2.92 -21.39
C GLY A 15 6.38 2.06 -20.87
N THR A 16 5.91 2.31 -19.64
CA THR A 16 4.78 1.56 -19.03
C THR A 16 3.46 2.34 -18.98
N LYS A 17 3.37 3.49 -19.65
CA LYS A 17 2.10 4.24 -19.79
C LYS A 17 1.18 3.52 -20.79
N HIS A 18 -0.11 3.53 -20.49
CA HIS A 18 -1.11 3.32 -21.52
C HIS A 18 -1.44 4.63 -22.24
N SER A 19 -1.57 4.51 -23.56
CA SER A 19 -2.24 5.41 -24.50
C SER A 19 -3.27 4.59 -25.30
N SER A 20 -4.27 5.26 -25.88
CA SER A 20 -5.26 4.59 -26.76
C SER A 20 -4.58 3.80 -27.87
N HIS A 21 -3.53 4.38 -28.47
CA HIS A 21 -2.71 3.71 -29.48
C HIS A 21 -2.02 2.45 -28.94
N SER A 22 -1.39 2.50 -27.77
CA SER A 22 -0.73 1.33 -27.19
C SER A 22 -1.70 0.18 -26.89
N LEU A 23 -2.94 0.49 -26.51
CA LEU A 23 -3.96 -0.52 -26.21
C LEU A 23 -4.53 -1.16 -27.47
N SER A 24 -4.64 -0.40 -28.57
CA SER A 24 -5.07 -0.95 -29.86
C SER A 24 -3.98 -1.72 -30.59
N ALA A 25 -2.71 -1.30 -30.46
CA ALA A 25 -1.60 -1.86 -31.22
C ALA A 25 -1.06 -3.19 -30.67
N ASP A 26 -1.23 -3.44 -29.36
CA ASP A 26 -0.74 -4.66 -28.69
C ASP A 26 -1.86 -5.27 -27.83
N PRO A 27 -2.85 -5.94 -28.46
CA PRO A 27 -3.91 -6.63 -27.73
C PRO A 27 -3.33 -7.79 -26.91
N HIS A 28 -3.45 -7.71 -25.60
CA HIS A 28 -3.00 -8.76 -24.69
C HIS A 28 -4.12 -9.75 -24.36
N TYR A 29 -3.92 -11.00 -24.74
CA TYR A 29 -4.74 -12.12 -24.30
C TYR A 29 -4.11 -12.83 -23.10
N LEU A 30 -4.94 -13.32 -22.18
CA LEU A 30 -4.50 -14.01 -20.96
C LEU A 30 -4.34 -15.51 -21.23
N ASP A 31 -3.16 -16.04 -20.88
CA ASP A 31 -2.85 -17.47 -20.92
C ASP A 31 -3.34 -18.13 -19.62
N TRP A 32 -4.63 -18.48 -19.57
CA TRP A 32 -5.28 -19.01 -18.37
C TRP A 32 -4.72 -20.36 -17.91
N GLU A 33 -4.21 -21.19 -18.82
CA GLU A 33 -3.56 -22.46 -18.48
C GLU A 33 -2.23 -22.24 -17.73
N ASN A 34 -1.61 -21.08 -17.93
CA ASN A 34 -0.39 -20.68 -17.26
C ASN A 34 -0.62 -19.62 -16.17
N GLN A 35 -1.85 -19.50 -15.66
CA GLN A 35 -2.15 -18.60 -14.55
C GLN A 35 -1.36 -19.02 -13.30
N PRO A 36 -0.63 -18.09 -12.65
CA PRO A 36 0.21 -18.42 -11.52
C PRO A 36 -0.59 -18.68 -10.24
N LEU A 37 -0.10 -19.63 -9.44
CA LEU A 37 -0.61 -19.93 -8.11
C LEU A 37 -0.58 -18.66 -7.23
N PRO A 38 -1.70 -18.33 -6.55
CA PRO A 38 -1.78 -17.13 -5.72
C PRO A 38 -1.15 -17.34 -4.33
N PHE A 39 -0.23 -18.30 -4.17
CA PHE A 39 0.42 -18.66 -2.93
C PHE A 39 1.88 -19.05 -3.15
N LYS A 40 2.74 -18.73 -2.19
CA LYS A 40 4.08 -19.33 -2.08
C LYS A 40 3.98 -20.48 -1.10
N ILE A 41 4.35 -21.67 -1.55
CA ILE A 41 4.22 -22.90 -0.75
C ILE A 41 5.61 -23.52 -0.63
N TYR A 42 6.15 -23.49 0.58
CA TYR A 42 7.36 -24.21 0.94
C TYR A 42 7.01 -25.69 1.17
N THR A 43 7.71 -26.60 0.49
CA THR A 43 7.41 -28.04 0.51
C THR A 43 8.02 -28.76 1.72
N ALA A 44 9.13 -28.24 2.26
CA ALA A 44 9.93 -28.89 3.30
C ALA A 44 9.85 -28.22 4.69
N LEU A 45 8.99 -27.20 4.87
CA LEU A 45 8.89 -26.45 6.12
C LEU A 45 7.55 -26.72 6.81
N GLU A 46 7.64 -27.20 8.05
CA GLU A 46 6.47 -27.43 8.91
C GLU A 46 5.75 -26.11 9.23
N PRO A 47 4.41 -26.08 9.14
CA PRO A 47 3.62 -24.92 9.50
C PRO A 47 3.51 -24.76 11.02
N ILE A 48 3.65 -23.52 11.50
CA ILE A 48 3.30 -23.11 12.86
C ILE A 48 1.92 -22.43 12.78
N PRO A 49 0.83 -23.09 13.22
CA PRO A 49 -0.52 -22.55 13.10
C PRO A 49 -0.68 -21.25 13.88
N LEU A 50 -1.33 -20.25 13.26
CA LEU A 50 -1.67 -19.01 13.95
C LEU A 50 -3.01 -19.13 14.69
N PRO A 51 -3.16 -18.51 15.88
CA PRO A 51 -4.43 -18.45 16.60
C PRO A 51 -5.55 -17.87 15.74
N ARG A 52 -6.70 -18.55 15.67
CA ARG A 52 -7.86 -18.12 14.86
C ARG A 52 -8.87 -17.27 15.63
N ASP A 53 -8.80 -17.29 16.96
CA ASP A 53 -9.65 -16.48 17.85
C ASP A 53 -9.09 -15.07 17.93
N LEU A 54 -9.33 -14.30 16.87
CA LEU A 54 -8.83 -12.94 16.73
C LEU A 54 -9.70 -11.98 17.57
N VAL A 55 -9.15 -11.49 18.68
CA VAL A 55 -9.78 -10.50 19.55
C VAL A 55 -9.89 -9.16 18.83
N SER A 56 -11.08 -8.56 18.82
CA SER A 56 -11.27 -7.19 18.30
C SER A 56 -10.67 -6.17 19.26
N SER A 57 -9.99 -5.17 18.71
CA SER A 57 -9.50 -4.01 19.45
C SER A 57 -10.61 -3.13 20.05
N GLY A 58 -11.84 -3.20 19.52
CA GLY A 58 -12.93 -2.28 19.86
C GLY A 58 -12.74 -0.84 19.34
N VAL A 59 -11.65 -0.56 18.60
CA VAL A 59 -11.33 0.79 18.11
C VAL A 59 -12.03 1.03 16.78
N ALA A 60 -12.80 2.13 16.71
CA ALA A 60 -13.48 2.55 15.49
C ALA A 60 -12.50 2.77 14.34
N ALA A 61 -12.85 2.29 13.14
CA ALA A 61 -11.97 2.27 11.99
C ALA A 61 -11.46 3.67 11.60
N LEU A 62 -12.32 4.69 11.65
CA LEU A 62 -11.97 6.07 11.30
C LEU A 62 -10.95 6.68 12.28
N SER A 63 -10.98 6.25 13.54
CA SER A 63 -9.99 6.64 14.54
C SER A 63 -8.67 5.90 14.28
N ALA A 64 -8.72 4.58 14.10
CA ALA A 64 -7.54 3.73 13.89
C ALA A 64 -6.68 4.19 12.70
N VAL A 65 -7.30 4.53 11.56
CA VAL A 65 -6.59 4.98 10.34
C VAL A 65 -6.03 6.41 10.43
N SER A 66 -6.28 7.13 11.53
CA SER A 66 -5.79 8.50 11.73
C SER A 66 -4.84 8.63 12.93
N MET A 67 -4.60 7.54 13.65
CA MET A 67 -3.61 7.49 14.75
C MET A 67 -2.21 7.29 14.16
N LEU A 68 -1.35 8.31 14.28
CA LEU A 68 0.03 8.26 13.76
C LEU A 68 1.03 7.65 14.74
N ASP A 69 0.79 7.81 16.05
CA ASP A 69 1.60 7.23 17.11
C ASP A 69 0.69 6.94 18.33
N PRO A 70 0.15 5.72 18.44
CA PRO A 70 -0.74 5.35 19.54
C PRO A 70 0.02 5.25 20.89
N HIS A 71 1.35 5.11 20.87
CA HIS A 71 2.15 4.72 22.03
C HIS A 71 3.51 5.41 22.05
N ALA A 72 3.50 6.72 22.34
CA ALA A 72 4.72 7.52 22.49
C ALA A 72 5.66 6.94 23.57
N GLY A 73 6.61 6.11 23.16
CA GLY A 73 7.79 5.70 23.93
C GLY A 73 7.61 4.62 25.02
N ARG A 74 6.44 3.96 25.12
CA ARG A 74 6.26 2.83 26.04
C ARG A 74 6.59 1.50 25.35
N PRO A 75 7.21 0.53 26.06
CA PRO A 75 7.38 -0.82 25.52
C PRO A 75 6.04 -1.42 25.08
N SER A 76 6.00 -1.93 23.85
CA SER A 76 4.85 -2.56 23.22
C SER A 76 5.38 -3.72 22.37
N VAL A 77 5.31 -4.94 22.93
CA VAL A 77 5.75 -6.18 22.28
C VAL A 77 4.52 -7.00 21.89
N PRO A 78 4.26 -7.25 20.60
CA PRO A 78 3.10 -8.03 20.18
C PRO A 78 3.24 -9.49 20.61
N ALA A 79 2.23 -10.05 21.27
CA ALA A 79 2.08 -11.49 21.43
C ALA A 79 1.67 -12.16 20.10
N LEU A 80 1.80 -13.49 20.01
CA LEU A 80 1.43 -14.26 18.82
C LEU A 80 -0.01 -14.01 18.34
N GLY A 81 -0.97 -13.83 19.27
CA GLY A 81 -2.36 -13.50 18.94
C GLY A 81 -2.51 -12.15 18.22
N THR A 82 -1.80 -11.11 18.68
CA THR A 82 -1.80 -9.79 18.03
C THR A 82 -1.12 -9.85 16.66
N LEU A 83 -0.01 -10.60 16.55
CA LEU A 83 0.64 -10.86 15.26
C LEU A 83 -0.30 -11.59 14.29
N ALA A 84 -1.05 -12.58 14.76
CA ALA A 84 -2.06 -13.28 13.95
C ALA A 84 -3.15 -12.33 13.44
N SER A 85 -3.65 -11.42 14.29
CA SER A 85 -4.60 -10.36 13.87
C SER A 85 -3.99 -9.46 12.79
N LEU A 86 -2.77 -8.96 13.00
CA LEU A 86 -2.06 -8.11 12.04
C LEU A 86 -1.89 -8.80 10.68
N LEU A 87 -1.44 -10.05 10.66
CA LEU A 87 -1.26 -10.82 9.43
C LEU A 87 -2.59 -11.15 8.75
N TYR A 88 -3.63 -11.51 9.52
CA TYR A 88 -4.96 -11.79 9.00
C TYR A 88 -5.59 -10.57 8.33
N PHE A 89 -5.61 -9.43 9.02
CA PHE A 89 -6.21 -8.21 8.50
C PHE A 89 -5.29 -7.48 7.50
N GLY A 90 -3.99 -7.76 7.49
CA GLY A 90 -3.05 -7.31 6.47
C GLY A 90 -3.23 -8.08 5.15
N ALA A 91 -3.09 -9.40 5.17
CA ALA A 91 -3.02 -10.23 3.96
C ALA A 91 -3.76 -11.58 4.06
N GLY A 92 -4.50 -11.86 5.13
CA GLY A 92 -5.28 -13.09 5.29
C GLY A 92 -6.49 -13.18 4.36
N ILE A 93 -7.00 -14.39 4.15
CA ILE A 93 -8.21 -14.66 3.35
C ILE A 93 -9.44 -14.26 4.18
N THR A 94 -10.23 -13.32 3.67
CA THR A 94 -11.44 -12.80 4.35
C THR A 94 -12.73 -13.26 3.70
N LYS A 95 -12.71 -13.60 2.40
CA LYS A 95 -13.90 -14.07 1.67
C LYS A 95 -13.53 -15.13 0.65
N ARG A 96 -14.45 -16.06 0.43
CA ARG A 96 -14.39 -17.03 -0.67
C ARG A 96 -15.60 -16.83 -1.57
N ARG A 97 -15.41 -16.87 -2.88
CA ARG A 97 -16.51 -16.80 -3.86
C ARG A 97 -16.30 -17.81 -4.96
N THR A 98 -17.30 -18.64 -5.16
CA THR A 98 -17.36 -19.61 -6.26
C THR A 98 -17.98 -18.96 -7.49
N TYR A 99 -17.36 -19.21 -8.65
CA TYR A 99 -17.84 -18.85 -9.98
C TYR A 99 -17.83 -20.12 -10.86
N PRO A 100 -18.51 -20.13 -12.02
CA PRO A 100 -18.50 -21.29 -12.92
C PRO A 100 -17.09 -21.76 -13.33
N GLY A 101 -16.09 -20.87 -13.31
CA GLY A 101 -14.69 -21.18 -13.64
C GLY A 101 -13.76 -21.42 -12.44
N GLY A 102 -14.30 -21.56 -11.21
CA GLY A 102 -13.51 -21.88 -10.02
C GLY A 102 -13.81 -21.00 -8.80
N GLU A 103 -13.00 -21.17 -7.75
CA GLU A 103 -13.09 -20.38 -6.51
C GLU A 103 -12.05 -19.25 -6.50
N ILE A 104 -12.48 -18.05 -6.10
CA ILE A 104 -11.58 -16.93 -5.83
C ILE A 104 -11.52 -16.68 -4.32
N LEU A 105 -10.31 -16.70 -3.79
CA LEU A 105 -9.99 -16.42 -2.40
C LEU A 105 -9.61 -14.95 -2.25
N PHE A 106 -10.54 -14.13 -1.76
CA PHE A 106 -10.28 -12.71 -1.54
C PHE A 106 -9.55 -12.48 -0.22
N ARG A 107 -8.48 -11.69 -0.28
CA ARG A 107 -7.70 -11.27 0.89
C ARG A 107 -8.20 -9.95 1.49
N ALA A 108 -7.77 -9.66 2.72
CA ALA A 108 -8.09 -8.44 3.45
C ALA A 108 -7.67 -7.16 2.70
N ALA A 109 -6.45 -7.16 2.16
CA ALA A 109 -5.94 -6.11 1.29
C ALA A 109 -6.47 -6.22 -0.14
N ALA A 110 -6.72 -5.07 -0.76
CA ALA A 110 -7.13 -5.02 -2.17
C ALA A 110 -5.88 -5.21 -3.02
N CYS A 111 -6.01 -6.00 -4.07
CA CYS A 111 -4.89 -6.35 -4.93
C CYS A 111 -5.32 -6.21 -6.39
N THR A 112 -4.45 -5.63 -7.19
CA THR A 112 -4.67 -5.38 -8.60
C THR A 112 -4.93 -6.72 -9.32
N GLY A 113 -6.14 -6.89 -9.85
CA GLY A 113 -6.56 -8.11 -10.53
C GLY A 113 -6.80 -9.33 -9.63
N ALA A 114 -6.78 -9.18 -8.30
CA ALA A 114 -6.85 -10.27 -7.32
C ALA A 114 -5.78 -11.36 -7.53
N LEU A 115 -4.56 -10.94 -7.92
CA LEU A 115 -3.44 -11.85 -8.25
C LEU A 115 -2.52 -12.16 -7.04
N TYR A 116 -2.66 -11.41 -5.96
CA TYR A 116 -1.99 -11.61 -4.66
C TYR A 116 -0.50 -11.90 -4.74
N HIS A 117 0.21 -10.97 -5.37
CA HIS A 117 1.64 -11.07 -5.66
C HIS A 117 2.57 -10.52 -4.56
N VAL A 118 2.00 -10.01 -3.48
CA VAL A 118 2.75 -9.55 -2.30
C VAL A 118 2.76 -10.65 -1.25
N GLU A 119 3.96 -11.03 -0.79
CA GLU A 119 4.17 -11.95 0.33
C GLU A 119 4.57 -11.18 1.60
N LEU A 120 4.29 -11.77 2.75
CA LEU A 120 4.68 -11.22 4.05
C LEU A 120 5.66 -12.14 4.75
N TYR A 121 6.76 -11.56 5.22
CA TYR A 121 7.74 -12.21 6.07
C TYR A 121 7.80 -11.49 7.41
N VAL A 122 8.09 -12.21 8.48
CA VAL A 122 8.24 -11.67 9.83
C VAL A 122 9.67 -11.94 10.29
N VAL A 123 10.39 -10.89 10.67
CA VAL A 123 11.70 -10.98 11.33
C VAL A 123 11.51 -10.49 12.75
N CYS A 124 11.68 -11.36 13.74
CA CYS A 124 11.43 -11.02 15.14
C CYS A 124 12.52 -11.55 16.08
N GLY A 125 12.66 -10.87 17.21
CA GLY A 125 13.27 -11.45 18.41
C GLY A 125 12.28 -12.42 19.07
N ASP A 126 12.56 -12.79 20.31
CA ASP A 126 11.61 -13.60 21.08
C ASP A 126 10.36 -12.76 21.38
N LEU A 127 9.21 -13.29 20.96
CA LEU A 127 7.89 -12.75 21.29
C LEU A 127 7.17 -13.72 22.23
N PRO A 128 6.16 -13.27 22.98
CA PRO A 128 5.27 -14.19 23.69
C PRO A 128 4.71 -15.24 22.72
N ASP A 129 5.03 -16.50 22.99
CA ASP A 129 4.64 -17.71 22.23
C ASP A 129 5.24 -17.83 20.80
N LEU A 130 6.30 -17.10 20.47
CA LEU A 130 7.05 -17.27 19.21
C LEU A 130 8.55 -17.00 19.41
N GLU A 131 9.37 -18.03 19.17
CA GLU A 131 10.83 -17.91 19.25
C GLU A 131 11.39 -16.93 18.21
N ALA A 132 12.54 -16.31 18.49
CA ALA A 132 13.25 -15.48 17.54
C ALA A 132 13.53 -16.19 16.20
N GLY A 133 13.29 -15.48 15.10
CA GLY A 133 13.48 -16.07 13.78
C GLY A 133 13.06 -15.20 12.60
N VAL A 134 13.20 -15.80 11.42
CA VAL A 134 12.66 -15.29 10.15
C VAL A 134 11.57 -16.25 9.69
N TYR A 135 10.38 -15.73 9.44
CA TYR A 135 9.20 -16.50 9.12
C TYR A 135 8.54 -16.02 7.82
N HIS A 136 7.97 -16.93 7.03
CA HIS A 136 7.05 -16.62 5.93
C HIS A 136 5.61 -16.84 6.40
N PHE A 137 4.70 -15.91 6.10
CA PHE A 137 3.27 -16.07 6.37
C PHE A 137 2.57 -16.75 5.20
N GLY A 138 1.99 -17.93 5.46
CA GLY A 138 1.14 -18.67 4.52
C GLY A 138 -0.35 -18.32 4.72
N PRO A 139 -0.96 -17.48 3.88
CA PRO A 139 -2.37 -17.10 4.04
C PRO A 139 -3.35 -18.22 3.68
N GLY A 140 -2.92 -19.24 2.93
CA GLY A 140 -3.76 -20.35 2.49
C GLY A 140 -4.23 -21.24 3.63
N ASP A 141 -3.32 -21.61 4.53
CA ASP A 141 -3.57 -22.42 5.72
C ASP A 141 -3.52 -21.63 7.03
N PHE A 142 -3.14 -20.35 6.96
CA PHE A 142 -3.05 -19.42 8.09
C PHE A 142 -2.01 -19.87 9.13
N ALA A 143 -0.76 -20.00 8.68
CA ALA A 143 0.36 -20.45 9.49
C ALA A 143 1.69 -19.78 9.08
N LEU A 144 2.65 -19.73 10.01
CA LEU A 144 4.02 -19.27 9.77
C LEU A 144 4.93 -20.44 9.40
N ARG A 145 5.89 -20.23 8.49
CA ARG A 145 6.98 -21.17 8.21
C ARG A 145 8.29 -20.54 8.65
N ARG A 146 9.04 -21.21 9.53
CA ARG A 146 10.35 -20.70 9.97
C ARG A 146 11.40 -20.96 8.90
N LEU A 147 11.95 -19.90 8.33
CA LEU A 147 13.05 -19.93 7.37
C LEU A 147 14.41 -19.96 8.08
N ARG A 148 14.54 -19.22 9.19
CA ARG A 148 15.74 -19.16 10.01
C ARG A 148 15.37 -19.12 11.50
N ARG A 149 16.17 -19.79 12.33
CA ARG A 149 16.10 -19.73 13.80
C ARG A 149 17.14 -18.74 14.32
N GLY A 150 16.77 -17.91 15.30
CA GLY A 150 17.64 -16.93 15.94
C GLY A 150 17.25 -15.48 15.64
N ASP A 151 17.78 -14.54 16.42
CA ASP A 151 17.47 -13.12 16.28
C ASP A 151 18.26 -12.48 15.13
N TYR A 152 17.57 -12.19 14.03
CA TYR A 152 18.13 -11.50 12.85
C TYR A 152 17.73 -10.02 12.77
N ARG A 153 17.14 -9.43 13.83
CA ARG A 153 16.77 -8.00 13.82
C ARG A 153 17.97 -7.10 13.55
N GLY A 154 19.14 -7.44 14.10
CA GLY A 154 20.39 -6.71 13.86
C GLY A 154 20.79 -6.62 12.38
N THR A 155 20.41 -7.61 11.55
CA THR A 155 20.63 -7.58 10.09
C THR A 155 19.78 -6.48 9.45
N LEU A 156 18.51 -6.34 9.86
CA LEU A 156 17.63 -5.28 9.36
C LEU A 156 18.09 -3.89 9.82
N VAL A 157 18.55 -3.76 11.06
CA VAL A 157 19.11 -2.51 11.59
C VAL A 157 20.30 -2.04 10.76
N ARG A 158 21.23 -2.93 10.43
CA ARG A 158 22.35 -2.59 9.55
C ARG A 158 21.90 -2.26 8.14
N ALA A 159 21.02 -3.09 7.56
CA ALA A 159 20.52 -2.87 6.21
C ALA A 159 19.81 -1.52 6.06
N THR A 160 19.19 -1.00 7.11
CA THR A 160 18.51 0.31 7.10
C THR A 160 19.43 1.47 7.45
N GLY A 161 20.73 1.23 7.69
CA GLY A 161 21.66 2.28 8.12
C GLY A 161 21.38 2.77 9.54
N GLY A 162 20.85 1.91 10.41
CA GLY A 162 20.55 2.23 11.80
C GLY A 162 19.24 2.98 12.01
N GLU A 163 18.22 2.75 11.15
CA GLU A 163 16.93 3.44 11.29
C GLU A 163 16.32 3.15 12.69
N PRO A 164 16.01 4.20 13.49
CA PRO A 164 15.67 4.02 14.91
C PRO A 164 14.43 3.15 15.16
N SER A 165 13.41 3.22 14.30
CA SER A 165 12.21 2.42 14.47
C SER A 165 12.42 0.95 14.20
N VAL A 166 13.34 0.59 13.29
CA VAL A 166 13.76 -0.80 13.07
C VAL A 166 14.61 -1.28 14.24
N ALA A 167 15.49 -0.44 14.78
CA ALA A 167 16.32 -0.79 15.93
C ALA A 167 15.52 -1.06 17.21
N ALA A 168 14.44 -0.30 17.42
CA ALA A 168 13.58 -0.43 18.59
C ALA A 168 12.44 -1.44 18.40
N ALA A 169 12.25 -2.02 17.21
CA ALA A 169 11.13 -2.92 16.98
C ALA A 169 11.42 -4.35 17.48
N PRO A 170 10.52 -4.96 18.27
CA PRO A 170 10.61 -6.37 18.60
C PRO A 170 10.34 -7.28 17.39
N LEU A 171 9.60 -6.79 16.39
CA LEU A 171 9.39 -7.48 15.12
C LEU A 171 9.26 -6.51 13.94
N THR A 172 9.67 -6.95 12.76
CA THR A 172 9.48 -6.23 11.50
C THR A 172 8.81 -7.14 10.49
N VAL A 173 7.71 -6.67 9.91
CA VAL A 173 7.10 -7.31 8.74
C VAL A 173 7.80 -6.79 7.49
N VAL A 174 8.23 -7.69 6.61
CA VAL A 174 8.79 -7.36 5.30
C VAL A 174 7.81 -7.76 4.22
N CYS A 175 7.36 -6.79 3.42
CA CYS A 175 6.57 -7.05 2.22
C CYS A 175 7.52 -7.31 1.04
N THR A 176 7.30 -8.39 0.29
CA THR A 176 8.03 -8.67 -0.95
C THR A 176 7.06 -8.76 -2.13
N GLY A 177 7.56 -8.62 -3.36
CA GLY A 177 6.76 -8.73 -4.57
C GLY A 177 7.27 -9.82 -5.49
N THR A 178 6.46 -10.85 -5.74
CA THR A 178 6.72 -11.89 -6.73
C THR A 178 6.25 -11.40 -8.11
N TYR A 179 7.20 -11.10 -9.01
CA TYR A 179 6.89 -10.40 -10.27
C TYR A 179 5.88 -11.16 -11.13
N TRP A 180 6.11 -12.45 -11.34
CA TRP A 180 5.36 -13.22 -12.32
C TRP A 180 3.85 -13.27 -12.04
N ARG A 181 3.44 -13.32 -10.76
CA ARG A 181 2.02 -13.35 -10.38
C ARG A 181 1.21 -12.18 -10.93
N ASN A 182 1.78 -10.97 -10.91
CA ASN A 182 1.11 -9.80 -11.47
C ASN A 182 1.43 -9.64 -12.96
N ALA A 183 2.66 -9.96 -13.36
CA ALA A 183 3.15 -9.78 -14.73
C ALA A 183 2.43 -10.68 -15.75
N TRP A 184 1.93 -11.84 -15.32
CA TRP A 184 1.05 -12.69 -16.13
C TRP A 184 -0.12 -11.92 -16.76
N LYS A 185 -0.67 -10.92 -16.05
CA LYS A 185 -1.77 -10.07 -16.55
C LYS A 185 -1.33 -8.66 -16.95
N TYR A 186 -0.40 -8.07 -16.21
CA TYR A 186 -0.04 -6.66 -16.32
C TYR A 186 1.33 -6.40 -16.93
N ARG A 187 2.04 -7.46 -17.34
CA ARG A 187 3.34 -7.39 -18.01
C ARG A 187 4.31 -6.49 -17.23
N ALA A 188 5.04 -5.62 -17.92
CA ALA A 188 6.00 -4.68 -17.33
C ALA A 188 5.39 -3.67 -16.34
N ARG A 189 4.06 -3.42 -16.32
CA ARG A 189 3.43 -2.49 -15.36
C ARG A 189 3.44 -3.00 -13.92
N THR A 190 3.69 -4.29 -13.74
CA THR A 190 3.79 -4.97 -12.44
C THR A 190 4.60 -4.21 -11.41
N PHE A 191 5.74 -3.62 -11.78
CA PHE A 191 6.58 -2.91 -10.81
C PHE A 191 5.83 -1.75 -10.11
N ARG A 192 4.90 -1.06 -10.79
CA ARG A 192 4.01 -0.07 -10.13
C ARG A 192 3.06 -0.73 -9.14
N HIS A 193 2.46 -1.84 -9.58
CA HIS A 193 1.44 -2.56 -8.82
C HIS A 193 2.01 -3.20 -7.55
N CYS A 194 3.29 -3.62 -7.57
CA CYS A 194 3.98 -4.10 -6.37
C CYS A 194 3.84 -3.11 -5.21
N PHE A 195 4.07 -1.82 -5.46
CA PHE A 195 3.99 -0.81 -4.42
C PHE A 195 2.56 -0.36 -4.11
N TRP A 196 1.65 -0.37 -5.09
CA TRP A 196 0.23 -0.12 -4.82
C TRP A 196 -0.36 -1.17 -3.89
N ASP A 197 -0.17 -2.43 -4.24
CA ASP A 197 -0.74 -3.55 -3.51
C ASP A 197 -0.01 -3.76 -2.17
N ALA A 198 1.31 -3.52 -2.09
CA ALA A 198 2.00 -3.47 -0.80
C ALA A 198 1.48 -2.32 0.06
N GLY A 199 1.21 -1.15 -0.54
CA GLY A 199 0.66 0.00 0.18
C GLY A 199 -0.73 -0.28 0.77
N THR A 200 -1.57 -1.08 0.10
CA THR A 200 -2.87 -1.46 0.66
C THR A 200 -2.74 -2.39 1.87
N ILE A 201 -1.77 -3.30 1.86
CA ILE A 201 -1.44 -4.15 3.01
C ILE A 201 -0.87 -3.29 4.14
N THR A 202 0.07 -2.39 3.84
CA THR A 202 0.66 -1.48 4.81
C THR A 202 -0.41 -0.60 5.48
N ALA A 203 -1.38 -0.07 4.74
CA ALA A 203 -2.49 0.70 5.33
C ALA A 203 -3.28 -0.11 6.37
N ASN A 204 -3.56 -1.39 6.08
CA ASN A 204 -4.24 -2.26 7.03
C ASN A 204 -3.35 -2.54 8.26
N LEU A 205 -2.06 -2.81 8.06
CA LEU A 205 -1.12 -3.06 9.16
C LEU A 205 -0.97 -1.83 10.07
N LEU A 206 -0.86 -0.63 9.50
CA LEU A 206 -0.83 0.62 10.26
C LEU A 206 -2.11 0.81 11.09
N ALA A 207 -3.28 0.64 10.48
CA ALA A 207 -4.57 0.84 11.15
C ALA A 207 -4.84 -0.21 12.24
N VAL A 208 -4.60 -1.48 11.95
CA VAL A 208 -4.79 -2.58 12.91
C VAL A 208 -3.74 -2.51 14.01
N GLY A 209 -2.50 -2.16 13.69
CA GLY A 209 -1.45 -1.87 14.68
C GLY A 209 -1.87 -0.76 15.61
N ALA A 210 -2.31 0.38 15.08
CA ALA A 210 -2.80 1.49 15.88
C ALA A 210 -3.98 1.11 16.78
N ALA A 211 -4.94 0.35 16.27
CA ALA A 211 -6.08 -0.14 17.03
C ALA A 211 -5.67 -1.06 18.18
N HIS A 212 -4.69 -1.95 17.95
CA HIS A 212 -4.09 -2.82 18.96
C HIS A 212 -2.96 -2.17 19.75
N GLN A 213 -2.80 -0.85 19.68
CA GLN A 213 -1.79 -0.14 20.47
C GLN A 213 -0.33 -0.59 20.16
N ILE A 214 -0.11 -1.08 18.94
CA ILE A 214 1.19 -1.47 18.39
C ILE A 214 1.65 -0.36 17.43
N PRO A 215 2.64 0.47 17.81
CA PRO A 215 3.16 1.49 16.90
C PRO A 215 3.77 0.81 15.67
N ALA A 216 3.56 1.43 14.51
CA ALA A 216 3.97 0.89 13.23
C ALA A 216 4.59 2.00 12.38
N ARG A 217 5.71 1.73 11.72
CA ARG A 217 6.36 2.71 10.82
C ARG A 217 6.64 2.08 9.46
N VAL A 218 6.76 2.91 8.43
CA VAL A 218 7.04 2.48 7.06
C VAL A 218 8.48 2.83 6.73
N VAL A 219 9.28 1.83 6.44
CA VAL A 219 10.70 1.99 6.12
C VAL A 219 10.94 1.54 4.70
N MET A 220 11.53 2.43 3.91
CA MET A 220 11.90 2.17 2.52
C MET A 220 13.40 2.37 2.27
N GLY A 221 14.15 3.06 3.13
CA GLY A 221 15.60 3.20 3.03
C GLY A 221 16.30 1.98 3.61
N PHE A 222 16.57 0.98 2.78
CA PHE A 222 17.31 -0.22 3.16
C PHE A 222 18.15 -0.75 2.00
N VAL A 223 19.25 -1.44 2.31
CA VAL A 223 20.10 -2.16 1.37
C VAL A 223 19.37 -3.40 0.86
N ASP A 224 18.93 -3.37 -0.40
CA ASP A 224 18.05 -4.41 -0.95
C ASP A 224 18.69 -5.80 -0.91
N ALA A 225 19.99 -5.89 -1.25
CA ALA A 225 20.72 -7.15 -1.28
C ALA A 225 20.76 -7.86 0.08
N ASP A 226 20.88 -7.10 1.18
CA ASP A 226 20.97 -7.66 2.53
C ASP A 226 19.61 -8.20 3.00
N VAL A 227 18.53 -7.45 2.74
CA VAL A 227 17.17 -7.90 3.07
C VAL A 227 16.78 -9.12 2.22
N ASN A 228 17.07 -9.13 0.92
CA ASN A 228 16.76 -10.27 0.07
C ASN A 228 17.55 -11.53 0.48
N ARG A 229 18.83 -11.38 0.85
CA ARG A 229 19.67 -12.49 1.36
C ARG A 229 19.14 -13.04 2.69
N LEU A 230 18.72 -12.14 3.59
CA LEU A 230 18.09 -12.53 4.85
C LEU A 230 16.86 -13.41 4.61
N LEU A 231 16.02 -13.05 3.65
CA LEU A 231 14.80 -13.78 3.33
C LEU A 231 15.00 -14.98 2.38
N GLY A 232 16.20 -15.13 1.79
CA GLY A 232 16.49 -16.19 0.83
C GLY A 232 15.75 -16.04 -0.51
N LEU A 233 15.62 -14.80 -0.99
CA LEU A 233 14.87 -14.52 -2.23
C LEU A 233 15.75 -14.66 -3.47
N ASP A 234 15.18 -15.25 -4.53
CA ASP A 234 15.69 -15.13 -5.89
C ASP A 234 15.27 -13.78 -6.47
N VAL A 235 16.23 -12.84 -6.55
CA VAL A 235 15.99 -11.45 -6.98
C VAL A 235 15.50 -11.32 -8.42
N GLU A 236 15.64 -12.38 -9.22
CA GLU A 236 15.09 -12.45 -10.57
C GLU A 236 13.57 -12.64 -10.56
N ARG A 237 13.01 -13.17 -9.45
CA ARG A 237 11.58 -13.51 -9.32
C ARG A 237 10.86 -12.75 -8.23
N GLU A 238 11.51 -12.49 -7.10
CA GLU A 238 10.91 -11.90 -5.90
C GLU A 238 11.90 -10.96 -5.19
N VAL A 239 11.43 -9.78 -4.80
CA VAL A 239 12.26 -8.77 -4.11
C VAL A 239 11.53 -8.11 -2.96
N ALA A 240 12.28 -7.67 -1.94
CA ALA A 240 11.75 -6.85 -0.86
C ALA A 240 11.27 -5.47 -1.35
N LEU A 241 10.12 -5.03 -0.85
CA LEU A 241 9.45 -3.79 -1.24
C LEU A 241 9.47 -2.73 -0.13
N THR A 242 9.12 -3.13 1.10
CA THR A 242 9.05 -2.24 2.27
C THR A 242 9.19 -3.03 3.56
N LEU A 243 9.76 -2.39 4.59
CA LEU A 243 9.86 -2.87 5.96
C LEU A 243 8.84 -2.13 6.82
N ILE A 244 8.18 -2.86 7.71
CA ILE A 244 7.15 -2.35 8.62
C ILE A 244 7.53 -2.79 10.03
N PRO A 245 8.45 -2.06 10.70
CA PRO A 245 8.72 -2.26 12.11
C PRO A 245 7.44 -2.06 12.94
N LEU A 246 7.18 -2.99 13.84
CA LEU A 246 5.98 -3.07 14.67
C LEU A 246 6.36 -3.24 16.13
N GLY A 247 5.75 -2.41 16.98
CA GLY A 247 6.02 -2.39 18.41
C GLY A 247 7.23 -1.54 18.77
N HIS A 248 7.54 -1.52 20.06
CA HIS A 248 8.67 -0.80 20.63
C HIS A 248 9.23 -1.59 21.81
N THR A 249 10.54 -1.75 21.88
CA THR A 249 11.24 -2.34 23.03
C THR A 249 12.52 -1.56 23.31
N SER A 250 12.91 -1.49 24.58
CA SER A 250 14.20 -0.98 25.01
C SER A 250 15.34 -1.98 24.77
N GLU A 251 15.01 -3.24 24.51
CA GLU A 251 16.00 -4.29 24.23
C GLU A 251 16.45 -4.22 22.77
N ALA A 252 17.62 -3.60 22.59
CA ALA A 252 18.32 -3.64 21.31
C ALA A 252 18.73 -5.08 20.96
N PRO A 253 18.84 -5.42 19.66
CA PRO A 253 19.41 -6.70 19.25
C PRO A 253 20.79 -6.88 19.89
N HIS A 254 21.01 -8.01 20.56
CA HIS A 254 22.27 -8.27 21.26
C HIS A 254 23.35 -8.78 20.30
N GLY A 255 24.52 -8.14 20.33
CA GLY A 255 25.71 -8.59 19.60
C GLY A 255 25.68 -8.33 18.08
N PRO A 256 26.73 -8.73 17.36
CA PRO A 256 26.75 -8.66 15.91
C PRO A 256 25.68 -9.60 15.32
N PRO A 257 25.02 -9.24 14.21
CA PRO A 257 24.02 -10.10 13.61
C PRO A 257 24.63 -11.44 13.19
N PRO A 258 23.87 -12.56 13.28
CA PRO A 258 24.37 -13.85 12.85
C PRO A 258 24.78 -13.86 11.37
N THR A 259 25.76 -14.69 11.02
CA THR A 259 26.14 -14.91 9.62
C THR A 259 24.95 -15.42 8.81
N LEU A 260 24.75 -14.85 7.63
CA LEU A 260 23.66 -15.22 6.73
C LEU A 260 24.08 -16.37 5.81
N GLU A 261 23.87 -17.60 6.27
CA GLU A 261 24.01 -18.77 5.40
C GLU A 261 22.97 -18.75 4.27
N PRO A 262 23.31 -19.17 3.04
CA PRO A 262 22.35 -19.29 1.96
C PRO A 262 21.16 -20.20 2.33
N LEU A 263 19.94 -19.77 2.00
CA LEU A 263 18.74 -20.61 2.14
C LEU A 263 18.45 -21.30 0.81
N MET A 264 18.41 -22.63 0.82
CA MET A 264 17.98 -23.46 -0.31
C MET A 264 16.65 -24.10 0.04
N LEU A 265 15.57 -23.32 -0.04
CA LEU A 265 14.23 -23.74 0.33
C LEU A 265 13.40 -23.96 -0.93
N GLU A 266 12.98 -25.21 -1.15
CA GLU A 266 12.14 -25.55 -2.29
C GLU A 266 10.73 -24.99 -2.12
N THR A 267 10.20 -24.45 -3.22
CA THR A 267 8.83 -23.98 -3.30
C THR A 267 8.13 -24.55 -4.51
N VAL A 268 6.83 -24.78 -4.40
CA VAL A 268 5.99 -25.16 -5.55
C VAL A 268 6.11 -24.08 -6.65
N PRO A 269 6.40 -24.44 -7.90
CA PRO A 269 6.43 -23.49 -9.02
C PRO A 269 5.12 -22.73 -9.15
N LEU A 270 5.20 -21.44 -9.49
CA LEU A 270 4.01 -20.60 -9.61
C LEU A 270 3.13 -21.03 -10.79
N SER A 271 3.74 -21.42 -11.90
CA SER A 271 3.05 -21.92 -13.10
C SER A 271 4.02 -22.77 -13.93
N ASN A 272 3.55 -23.29 -15.07
CA ASN A 272 4.36 -24.12 -15.97
C ASN A 272 5.54 -23.35 -16.58
N LYS A 273 5.35 -22.07 -16.91
CA LYS A 273 6.38 -21.18 -17.44
C LYS A 273 6.23 -19.77 -16.85
N GLU A 274 7.35 -19.09 -16.61
CA GLU A 274 7.39 -17.67 -16.23
C GLU A 274 7.91 -16.85 -17.41
N ILE A 275 7.28 -15.70 -17.71
CA ILE A 275 7.76 -14.77 -18.73
C ILE A 275 8.47 -13.62 -18.03
N ASP A 276 9.74 -13.40 -18.39
CA ASP A 276 10.51 -12.25 -17.90
C ASP A 276 10.12 -10.96 -18.61
N TYR A 277 10.08 -9.87 -17.84
CA TYR A 277 9.89 -8.52 -18.33
C TYR A 277 11.07 -7.68 -17.87
N PRO A 278 12.15 -7.56 -18.69
CA PRO A 278 13.41 -6.94 -18.27
C PRO A 278 13.28 -5.54 -17.69
N ALA A 279 12.29 -4.76 -18.13
CA ALA A 279 12.02 -3.42 -17.60
C ALA A 279 11.73 -3.40 -16.09
N ILE A 280 11.15 -4.48 -15.53
CA ILE A 280 10.92 -4.63 -14.08
C ILE A 280 12.27 -4.74 -13.37
N ARG A 281 13.13 -5.65 -13.80
CA ARG A 281 14.45 -5.90 -13.20
C ARG A 281 15.39 -4.72 -13.36
N ALA A 282 15.38 -4.08 -14.54
CA ALA A 282 16.16 -2.86 -14.78
C ALA A 282 15.73 -1.72 -13.85
N MET A 283 14.43 -1.49 -13.69
CA MET A 283 13.93 -0.47 -12.76
C MET A 283 14.24 -0.82 -11.31
N TYR A 284 14.12 -2.10 -10.93
CA TYR A 284 14.52 -2.57 -9.60
C TYR A 284 16.01 -2.28 -9.34
N ALA A 285 16.92 -2.78 -10.17
CA ALA A 285 18.36 -2.58 -10.01
C ALA A 285 18.75 -1.08 -9.98
N ALA A 286 18.13 -0.28 -10.83
CA ALA A 286 18.35 1.17 -10.88
C ALA A 286 17.78 1.92 -9.66
N SER A 287 16.96 1.31 -8.82
CA SER A 287 16.37 1.93 -7.62
C SER A 287 16.77 1.26 -6.31
N SER A 288 17.73 0.34 -6.35
CA SER A 288 18.28 -0.32 -5.18
C SER A 288 19.30 0.57 -4.46
N LEU A 289 19.38 0.42 -3.14
CA LEU A 289 20.46 0.96 -2.31
C LEU A 289 21.43 -0.19 -2.01
N ASN A 290 22.73 0.10 -2.08
CA ASN A 290 23.77 -0.93 -2.09
C ASN A 290 24.67 -0.89 -0.86
N THR A 291 24.60 0.18 -0.06
CA THR A 291 25.44 0.35 1.13
C THR A 291 24.63 0.92 2.29
N GLU A 292 25.09 0.64 3.52
CA GLU A 292 24.47 1.18 4.74
C GLU A 292 24.46 2.72 4.73
N ALA A 293 25.51 3.35 4.18
CA ALA A 293 25.59 4.81 4.04
C ALA A 293 24.56 5.36 3.03
N GLU A 294 24.33 4.65 1.92
CA GLU A 294 23.26 5.01 0.98
C GLU A 294 21.88 4.91 1.64
N ALA A 295 21.63 3.86 2.46
CA ALA A 295 20.39 3.69 3.21
C ALA A 295 20.17 4.81 4.25
N ALA A 296 21.17 5.08 5.09
CA ALA A 296 21.11 6.14 6.09
C ALA A 296 20.91 7.54 5.47
N GLY A 297 21.58 7.82 4.34
CA GLY A 297 21.44 9.09 3.63
C GLY A 297 20.11 9.25 2.87
N TRP A 298 19.37 8.16 2.69
CA TRP A 298 18.10 8.17 1.96
C TRP A 298 16.96 8.76 2.78
N HIS A 299 16.94 8.57 4.11
CA HIS A 299 15.85 9.00 5.00
C HIS A 299 15.62 10.52 5.04
N GLY A 300 14.38 10.94 5.25
CA GLY A 300 13.95 12.31 5.54
C GLY A 300 14.16 13.33 4.43
N ARG A 301 14.13 14.63 4.78
CA ARG A 301 14.26 15.78 3.84
C ARG A 301 13.32 15.63 2.64
N THR A 302 12.04 15.40 2.92
CA THR A 302 11.01 15.24 1.90
C THR A 302 10.91 16.53 1.08
N PRO A 303 10.90 16.47 -0.26
CA PRO A 303 10.77 17.65 -1.08
C PRO A 303 9.46 18.37 -0.77
N VAL A 304 9.54 19.66 -0.47
CA VAL A 304 8.35 20.50 -0.26
C VAL A 304 7.85 20.95 -1.62
N ASN A 305 6.62 20.57 -1.95
CA ASN A 305 5.97 21.05 -3.15
C ASN A 305 5.43 22.46 -2.91
N ARG A 306 6.01 23.48 -3.55
CA ARG A 306 5.50 24.85 -3.47
C ARG A 306 4.35 25.01 -4.45
N TRP A 307 3.17 25.31 -3.92
CA TRP A 307 1.99 25.59 -4.72
C TRP A 307 1.92 27.08 -5.06
N PRO A 308 1.50 27.44 -6.28
CA PRO A 308 1.09 28.81 -6.55
C PRO A 308 -0.12 29.19 -5.69
N GLU A 309 -0.35 30.48 -5.51
CA GLU A 309 -1.58 30.95 -4.88
C GLU A 309 -2.81 30.41 -5.64
N PRO A 310 -3.88 30.02 -4.92
CA PRO A 310 -5.10 29.57 -5.56
C PRO A 310 -5.64 30.63 -6.52
N THR A 311 -5.98 30.22 -7.74
CA THR A 311 -6.68 31.08 -8.70
C THR A 311 -8.16 30.68 -8.83
N GLY A 312 -8.49 29.46 -8.44
CA GLY A 312 -9.85 28.94 -8.41
C GLY A 312 -10.62 29.28 -7.14
N GLN A 313 -11.95 29.08 -7.18
CA GLN A 313 -12.79 29.17 -5.98
C GLN A 313 -12.39 28.08 -4.97
N LEU A 314 -12.23 28.47 -3.71
CA LEU A 314 -11.96 27.56 -2.61
C LEU A 314 -13.25 27.12 -1.93
N PHE A 315 -13.33 25.82 -1.64
CA PHE A 315 -14.38 25.18 -0.85
C PHE A 315 -13.73 24.59 0.41
N PRO A 316 -13.77 25.29 1.56
CA PRO A 316 -13.21 24.79 2.81
C PRO A 316 -13.79 23.42 3.16
N LEU A 317 -12.94 22.48 3.58
CA LEU A 317 -13.39 21.16 4.01
C LEU A 317 -14.27 21.29 5.26
N ARG A 318 -15.36 20.51 5.28
CA ARG A 318 -16.34 20.48 6.37
C ARG A 318 -16.50 19.04 6.90
N PRO A 319 -15.47 18.42 7.50
CA PRO A 319 -15.55 17.03 7.95
C PRO A 319 -16.67 16.84 8.99
N ASP A 320 -17.30 15.67 8.99
CA ASP A 320 -18.33 15.28 9.95
C ASP A 320 -17.81 15.35 11.40
N ASN A 321 -18.69 15.70 12.33
CA ASN A 321 -18.36 15.72 13.75
C ASN A 321 -17.99 14.30 14.23
N ALA A 322 -17.03 14.21 15.15
CA ALA A 322 -16.59 12.92 15.68
C ALA A 322 -17.72 12.09 16.33
N ALA A 323 -18.74 12.75 16.90
CA ALA A 323 -19.90 12.10 17.49
C ALA A 323 -20.83 11.43 16.47
N ASP A 324 -20.83 11.92 15.22
CA ASP A 324 -21.69 11.42 14.13
C ASP A 324 -20.99 10.32 13.31
N LEU A 325 -19.71 10.06 13.60
CA LEU A 325 -18.91 9.07 12.89
C LEU A 325 -19.30 7.63 13.26
N PRO A 326 -19.32 6.69 12.29
CA PRO A 326 -19.57 5.28 12.56
C PRO A 326 -18.57 4.68 13.56
N HIS A 327 -19.10 3.87 14.48
CA HIS A 327 -18.31 3.19 15.51
C HIS A 327 -17.87 1.76 15.13
N ASP A 328 -18.10 1.34 13.88
CA ASP A 328 -17.63 0.03 13.42
C ASP A 328 -16.11 -0.08 13.61
N THR A 329 -15.68 -1.21 14.15
CA THR A 329 -14.26 -1.47 14.43
C THR A 329 -13.45 -1.65 13.14
N ILE A 330 -12.14 -1.40 13.19
CA ILE A 330 -11.27 -1.57 12.01
C ILE A 330 -11.35 -3.00 11.44
N GLU A 331 -11.45 -4.01 12.30
CA GLU A 331 -11.55 -5.43 11.94
C GLU A 331 -12.86 -5.72 11.19
N GLU A 332 -13.99 -5.18 11.67
CA GLU A 332 -15.29 -5.30 11.00
C GLU A 332 -15.29 -4.62 9.63
N VAL A 333 -14.67 -3.44 9.53
CA VAL A 333 -14.56 -2.72 8.25
C VAL A 333 -13.72 -3.53 7.27
N ILE A 334 -12.55 -4.04 7.66
CA ILE A 334 -11.68 -4.82 6.78
C ILE A 334 -12.38 -6.12 6.33
N ARG A 335 -13.08 -6.84 7.22
CA ARG A 335 -13.82 -8.06 6.85
C ARG A 335 -14.93 -7.79 5.84
N ARG A 336 -15.68 -6.69 6.00
CA ARG A 336 -16.80 -6.39 5.10
C ARG A 336 -16.37 -5.76 3.79
N ARG A 337 -15.23 -5.05 3.76
CA ARG A 337 -14.75 -4.31 2.58
C ARG A 337 -14.59 -5.24 1.37
N GLY A 338 -14.98 -4.75 0.20
CA GLY A 338 -14.69 -5.36 -1.08
C GLY A 338 -14.70 -4.28 -2.15
N SER A 339 -13.99 -4.48 -3.25
CA SER A 339 -14.03 -3.50 -4.34
C SER A 339 -15.41 -3.49 -5.00
N THR A 340 -16.08 -2.34 -4.99
CA THR A 340 -17.34 -2.15 -5.71
C THR A 340 -17.15 -2.33 -7.20
N ARG A 341 -18.11 -3.03 -7.82
CA ARG A 341 -18.09 -3.38 -9.25
C ARG A 341 -19.05 -2.53 -10.08
N GLN A 342 -20.03 -1.89 -9.44
CA GLN A 342 -21.03 -1.02 -10.06
C GLN A 342 -21.47 0.03 -9.04
N PHE A 343 -21.54 1.30 -9.45
CA PHE A 343 -22.00 2.39 -8.60
C PHE A 343 -23.44 2.77 -8.94
N ALA A 344 -24.26 3.02 -7.92
CA ALA A 344 -25.66 3.42 -8.08
C ALA A 344 -25.84 4.89 -8.50
N ARG A 345 -24.75 5.62 -8.81
CA ARG A 345 -24.72 7.07 -9.12
C ARG A 345 -25.43 7.96 -8.08
N MET A 346 -25.42 7.57 -6.81
CA MET A 346 -25.97 8.41 -5.74
C MET A 346 -24.96 9.49 -5.31
N PRO A 347 -25.40 10.70 -4.97
CA PRO A 347 -24.49 11.76 -4.53
C PRO A 347 -23.81 11.39 -3.21
N LEU A 348 -22.60 11.91 -3.02
CA LEU A 348 -21.97 12.02 -1.70
C LEU A 348 -22.37 13.35 -1.07
N THR A 349 -22.50 13.39 0.25
CA THR A 349 -22.56 14.69 0.94
C THR A 349 -21.15 15.31 0.96
N PHE A 350 -21.05 16.64 0.90
CA PHE A 350 -19.75 17.31 1.01
C PHE A 350 -19.04 17.06 2.35
N PRO A 351 -19.75 16.95 3.50
CA PRO A 351 -19.13 16.52 4.74
C PRO A 351 -18.50 15.13 4.71
N GLN A 352 -19.17 14.14 4.11
CA GLN A 352 -18.58 12.80 3.93
C GLN A 352 -17.31 12.83 3.08
N LEU A 353 -17.32 13.57 1.96
CA LEU A 353 -16.12 13.74 1.14
C LEU A 353 -15.00 14.41 1.95
N SER A 354 -15.33 15.47 2.68
CA SER A 354 -14.39 16.19 3.53
C SER A 354 -13.78 15.29 4.60
N THR A 355 -14.59 14.46 5.27
CA THR A 355 -14.14 13.46 6.25
C THR A 355 -13.14 12.48 5.62
N ILE A 356 -13.46 11.94 4.44
CA ILE A 356 -12.60 10.97 3.76
C ILE A 356 -11.25 11.59 3.41
N LEU A 357 -11.26 12.78 2.78
CA LEU A 357 -10.04 13.46 2.36
C LEU A 357 -9.19 13.89 3.56
N HIS A 358 -9.79 14.59 4.52
CA HIS A 358 -9.10 15.10 5.71
C HIS A 358 -8.42 13.97 6.47
N ARG A 359 -9.13 12.86 6.72
CA ARG A 359 -8.58 11.73 7.46
C ARG A 359 -7.53 10.96 6.64
N ALA A 360 -7.66 10.89 5.32
CA ALA A 360 -6.69 10.23 4.43
C ALA A 360 -5.36 10.93 4.30
N THR A 361 -5.32 12.23 4.55
CA THR A 361 -4.12 13.05 4.40
C THR A 361 -3.52 13.50 5.74
N GLN A 362 -3.81 12.80 6.84
CA GLN A 362 -3.23 13.09 8.17
C GLN A 362 -1.73 12.75 8.26
N GLY A 363 -1.19 12.02 7.28
CA GLY A 363 0.21 11.63 7.21
C GLY A 363 0.39 10.13 7.35
N ILE A 364 1.60 9.67 7.05
CA ILE A 364 2.03 8.27 7.20
C ILE A 364 3.34 8.31 7.99
N PRO A 365 3.51 7.48 9.03
CA PRO A 365 4.74 7.46 9.82
C PRO A 365 5.84 6.72 9.03
N GLY A 366 6.48 7.42 8.09
CA GLY A 366 7.49 6.85 7.18
C GLY A 366 8.86 7.52 7.27
N ASP A 367 9.92 6.77 6.97
CA ASP A 367 11.30 7.25 6.94
C ASP A 367 11.59 8.24 5.77
N PHE A 368 10.68 8.37 4.81
CA PHE A 368 10.77 9.30 3.67
C PHE A 368 9.79 10.48 3.74
N LEU A 369 9.06 10.64 4.86
CA LEU A 369 8.03 11.67 5.08
C LEU A 369 8.35 12.54 6.30
N THR A 370 9.37 13.38 6.15
CA THR A 370 9.86 14.32 7.17
C THR A 370 9.82 15.76 6.64
N PRO A 371 9.21 16.72 7.37
CA PRO A 371 8.61 16.59 8.71
C PRO A 371 7.30 15.77 8.70
N PRO A 372 6.80 15.35 9.88
CA PRO A 372 5.51 14.65 9.99
C PRO A 372 4.40 15.39 9.22
N GLY A 373 3.61 14.62 8.46
CA GLY A 373 2.57 15.17 7.59
C GLY A 373 3.03 15.58 6.19
N ALA A 374 4.33 15.51 5.88
CA ALA A 374 4.84 15.61 4.50
C ALA A 374 4.19 14.54 3.61
N MET A 375 4.05 14.86 2.31
CA MET A 375 3.48 13.95 1.31
C MET A 375 4.25 14.03 0.00
N LEU A 376 4.32 12.92 -0.74
CA LEU A 376 4.89 12.86 -2.09
C LEU A 376 3.83 13.01 -3.19
N ASN A 377 2.56 12.72 -2.87
CA ASN A 377 1.43 12.78 -3.79
C ASN A 377 0.49 13.94 -3.47
N ASP A 378 0.09 14.64 -4.53
CA ASP A 378 -0.99 15.62 -4.54
C ASP A 378 -2.29 14.93 -4.95
N LEU A 379 -3.42 15.31 -4.34
CA LEU A 379 -4.72 14.72 -4.65
C LEU A 379 -5.51 15.64 -5.58
N TYR A 380 -5.77 15.15 -6.79
CA TYR A 380 -6.67 15.75 -7.76
C TYR A 380 -7.96 14.95 -7.81
N LEU A 381 -9.07 15.64 -8.04
CA LEU A 381 -10.38 15.02 -8.02
C LEU A 381 -11.17 15.38 -9.28
N ILE A 382 -11.89 14.41 -9.82
CA ILE A 382 -13.06 14.68 -10.66
C ILE A 382 -14.27 14.49 -9.76
N VAL A 383 -15.04 15.56 -9.56
CA VAL A 383 -16.29 15.56 -8.80
C VAL A 383 -17.44 15.53 -9.79
N ASN A 384 -18.18 14.43 -9.82
CA ASN A 384 -19.35 14.25 -10.69
C ASN A 384 -20.68 14.43 -9.94
N SER A 385 -20.73 14.14 -8.63
CA SER A 385 -21.99 14.24 -7.86
C SER A 385 -21.73 14.34 -6.35
N VAL A 386 -21.62 15.57 -5.86
CA VAL A 386 -21.46 15.86 -4.42
C VAL A 386 -22.42 16.99 -4.06
N GLU A 387 -23.21 16.81 -2.99
CA GLU A 387 -24.14 17.82 -2.52
C GLU A 387 -23.38 19.09 -2.11
N GLU A 388 -23.89 20.26 -2.50
CA GLU A 388 -23.27 21.57 -2.21
C GLU A 388 -21.86 21.79 -2.79
N LEU A 389 -21.40 20.93 -3.70
CA LEU A 389 -20.13 21.09 -4.41
C LEU A 389 -20.37 20.99 -5.93
N PRO A 390 -20.09 22.05 -6.71
CA PRO A 390 -20.27 22.00 -8.16
C PRO A 390 -19.50 20.85 -8.82
N ALA A 391 -20.05 20.25 -9.87
CA ALA A 391 -19.30 19.29 -10.68
C ALA A 391 -18.08 19.96 -11.31
N GLY A 392 -16.94 19.27 -11.31
CA GLY A 392 -15.71 19.82 -11.84
C GLY A 392 -14.44 19.05 -11.52
N ALA A 393 -13.32 19.60 -11.97
CA ALA A 393 -11.98 19.18 -11.61
C ALA A 393 -11.45 20.02 -10.45
N TYR A 394 -10.92 19.35 -9.42
CA TYR A 394 -10.45 19.97 -8.19
C TYR A 394 -9.04 19.51 -7.83
N VAL A 395 -8.37 20.29 -6.98
CA VAL A 395 -7.19 19.87 -6.23
C VAL A 395 -7.41 20.09 -4.74
N LEU A 396 -6.93 19.16 -3.92
CA LEU A 396 -6.91 19.32 -2.47
C LEU A 396 -5.75 20.24 -2.04
N ARG A 397 -6.08 21.43 -1.55
CA ARG A 397 -5.16 22.39 -0.93
C ARG A 397 -5.06 22.08 0.56
N ARG A 398 -4.13 21.19 0.93
CA ARG A 398 -3.92 20.78 2.33
C ARG A 398 -3.52 21.95 3.24
N ASP A 399 -2.72 22.88 2.72
CA ASP A 399 -2.28 24.09 3.44
C ASP A 399 -3.44 25.03 3.80
N ARG A 400 -4.55 24.94 3.08
CA ARG A 400 -5.77 25.74 3.29
C ARG A 400 -6.95 24.92 3.79
N GLU A 401 -6.75 23.62 4.00
CA GLU A 401 -7.82 22.65 4.28
C GLU A 401 -9.05 22.84 3.38
N ALA A 402 -8.83 22.95 2.06
CA ALA A 402 -9.89 23.26 1.10
C ALA A 402 -9.74 22.49 -0.22
N LEU A 403 -10.84 22.32 -0.95
CA LEU A 403 -10.80 21.98 -2.38
C LEU A 403 -10.76 23.26 -3.21
N GLU A 404 -9.79 23.36 -4.11
CA GLU A 404 -9.75 24.41 -5.12
C GLU A 404 -10.38 23.91 -6.41
N LEU A 405 -11.41 24.62 -6.90
CA LEU A 405 -12.02 24.36 -8.20
C LEU A 405 -11.10 24.83 -9.31
N LEU A 406 -10.53 23.88 -10.05
CA LEU A 406 -9.64 24.18 -11.19
C LEU A 406 -10.45 24.42 -12.45
N ARG A 407 -11.50 23.62 -12.66
CA ARG A 407 -12.36 23.73 -13.85
C ARG A 407 -13.78 23.23 -13.55
N PRO A 408 -14.83 24.05 -13.70
CA PRO A 408 -16.20 23.58 -13.59
C PRO A 408 -16.60 22.75 -14.83
N GLY A 409 -17.45 21.75 -14.63
CA GLY A 409 -18.01 20.95 -15.73
C GLY A 409 -18.29 19.50 -15.37
N GLU A 410 -19.01 18.82 -16.27
CA GLU A 410 -19.27 17.39 -16.20
C GLU A 410 -18.13 16.60 -16.84
N PHE A 411 -17.47 15.71 -16.09
CA PHE A 411 -16.28 14.99 -16.56
C PHE A 411 -16.41 13.46 -16.47
N ARG A 412 -17.64 12.93 -16.46
CA ARG A 412 -17.88 11.47 -16.38
C ARG A 412 -17.29 10.71 -17.57
N GLN A 413 -17.37 11.26 -18.78
CA GLN A 413 -16.81 10.61 -19.97
C GLN A 413 -15.29 10.59 -19.90
N GLU A 414 -14.67 11.70 -19.49
CA GLU A 414 -13.24 11.83 -19.26
C GLU A 414 -12.76 10.89 -18.16
N ALA A 415 -13.51 10.78 -17.06
CA ALA A 415 -13.24 9.84 -15.99
C ALA A 415 -13.26 8.40 -16.51
N GLY A 416 -14.29 8.01 -17.27
CA GLY A 416 -14.39 6.68 -17.90
C GLY A 416 -13.26 6.41 -18.91
N TYR A 417 -12.88 7.42 -19.71
CA TYR A 417 -11.75 7.34 -20.64
C TYR A 417 -10.42 7.14 -19.91
N LEU A 418 -10.14 7.97 -18.89
CA LEU A 418 -8.99 7.78 -18.01
C LEU A 418 -9.03 6.39 -17.37
N GLY A 419 -10.25 5.91 -17.06
CA GLY A 419 -10.69 4.57 -16.67
C GLY A 419 -10.26 3.41 -17.57
N LEU A 420 -9.65 3.68 -18.73
CA LEU A 420 -9.44 2.72 -19.81
C LEU A 420 -10.76 2.16 -20.36
N GLY A 421 -11.80 3.00 -20.43
CA GLY A 421 -13.12 2.64 -20.92
C GLY A 421 -14.00 1.89 -19.92
N GLN A 422 -13.58 1.77 -18.66
CA GLN A 422 -14.42 1.18 -17.61
C GLN A 422 -15.54 2.14 -17.21
N GLU A 423 -16.73 1.60 -16.94
CA GLU A 423 -17.88 2.37 -16.45
C GLU A 423 -17.64 2.92 -15.04
N ILE A 424 -16.85 2.23 -14.22
CA ILE A 424 -16.64 2.52 -12.80
C ILE A 424 -16.27 4.00 -12.53
N PRO A 425 -15.24 4.60 -13.17
CA PRO A 425 -14.96 6.02 -12.97
C PRO A 425 -16.06 6.95 -13.51
N GLY A 426 -16.68 6.60 -14.64
CA GLY A 426 -17.78 7.41 -15.19
C GLY A 426 -19.02 7.42 -14.29
N ASP A 427 -19.25 6.34 -13.53
CA ASP A 427 -20.37 6.21 -12.60
C ASP A 427 -20.06 6.73 -11.19
N ALA A 428 -18.79 6.87 -10.83
CA ALA A 428 -18.38 7.35 -9.52
C ALA A 428 -18.89 8.76 -9.24
N SER A 429 -19.20 9.05 -7.98
CA SER A 429 -19.57 10.39 -7.53
C SER A 429 -18.35 11.30 -7.46
N VAL A 430 -17.20 10.71 -7.09
CA VAL A 430 -15.89 11.35 -7.08
C VAL A 430 -14.83 10.32 -7.51
N ASP A 431 -13.91 10.74 -8.37
CA ASP A 431 -12.67 10.02 -8.66
C ASP A 431 -11.48 10.75 -8.06
N VAL A 432 -10.67 10.05 -7.26
CA VAL A 432 -9.44 10.61 -6.67
C VAL A 432 -8.21 10.10 -7.41
N PHE A 433 -7.34 11.03 -7.80
CA PHE A 433 -6.10 10.80 -8.53
C PHE A 433 -4.90 11.30 -7.71
N PHE A 434 -3.93 10.42 -7.48
CA PHE A 434 -2.68 10.73 -6.78
C PHE A 434 -1.61 11.10 -7.80
N LEU A 435 -1.14 12.35 -7.80
CA LEU A 435 -0.14 12.82 -8.76
C LEU A 435 1.14 13.26 -8.02
N THR A 436 2.29 12.93 -8.59
CA THR A 436 3.59 13.29 -7.98
C THR A 436 4.42 14.15 -8.92
N HIS A 437 5.09 15.15 -8.35
CA HIS A 437 6.10 15.93 -9.05
C HIS A 437 7.44 15.17 -9.03
N LEU A 438 7.68 14.36 -10.08
CA LEU A 438 8.86 13.47 -10.16
C LEU A 438 10.22 14.18 -10.10
N PRO A 439 10.48 15.33 -10.75
CA PRO A 439 11.83 15.92 -10.76
C PRO A 439 12.43 16.16 -9.35
N PRO A 440 11.81 16.94 -8.44
CA PRO A 440 12.38 17.15 -7.10
C PRO A 440 12.41 15.87 -6.26
N LEU A 441 11.49 14.93 -6.51
CA LEU A 441 11.48 13.63 -5.86
C LEU A 441 12.70 12.79 -6.24
N LEU A 442 12.97 12.66 -7.55
CA LEU A 442 14.07 11.87 -8.09
C LEU A 442 15.42 12.53 -7.75
N GLU A 443 15.50 13.86 -7.75
CA GLU A 443 16.68 14.59 -7.27
C GLU A 443 17.01 14.22 -5.82
N ARG A 444 16.00 14.21 -4.94
CA ARG A 444 16.19 13.90 -3.52
C ARG A 444 16.46 12.42 -3.24
N PHE A 445 15.58 11.55 -3.74
CA PHE A 445 15.53 10.14 -3.35
C PHE A 445 16.07 9.18 -4.42
N GLY A 446 16.53 9.70 -5.55
CA GLY A 446 16.92 8.89 -6.72
C GLY A 446 15.72 8.17 -7.33
N ASN A 447 15.98 7.16 -8.15
CA ASN A 447 14.95 6.29 -8.72
C ASN A 447 14.07 5.60 -7.65
N ARG A 448 14.60 5.35 -6.45
CA ARG A 448 13.85 4.81 -5.31
C ARG A 448 12.72 5.72 -4.85
N GLY A 449 12.83 7.03 -5.08
CA GLY A 449 11.71 7.97 -4.89
C GLY A 449 10.46 7.56 -5.66
N TYR A 450 10.63 6.96 -6.85
CA TYR A 450 9.53 6.40 -7.61
C TYR A 450 8.78 5.30 -6.85
N ARG A 451 9.51 4.39 -6.19
CA ARG A 451 8.90 3.35 -5.33
C ARG A 451 8.08 3.98 -4.20
N ALA A 452 8.66 4.96 -3.52
CA ALA A 452 8.04 5.66 -2.40
C ALA A 452 6.74 6.37 -2.78
N ALA A 453 6.72 7.08 -3.91
CA ALA A 453 5.50 7.74 -4.39
C ALA A 453 4.36 6.74 -4.70
N GLN A 454 4.68 5.57 -5.28
CA GLN A 454 3.68 4.55 -5.56
C GLN A 454 3.16 3.90 -4.26
N LEU A 455 4.06 3.59 -3.31
CA LEU A 455 3.69 3.01 -2.02
C LEU A 455 2.79 3.96 -1.22
N GLU A 456 3.20 5.23 -1.11
CA GLU A 456 2.43 6.26 -0.40
C GLU A 456 1.02 6.41 -1.00
N ALA A 457 0.90 6.46 -2.33
CA ALA A 457 -0.40 6.50 -2.99
C ALA A 457 -1.25 5.27 -2.62
N GLY A 458 -0.66 4.07 -2.63
CA GLY A 458 -1.34 2.83 -2.21
C GLY A 458 -1.85 2.88 -0.76
N ILE A 459 -1.06 3.41 0.17
CA ILE A 459 -1.43 3.57 1.58
C ILE A 459 -2.59 4.55 1.73
N ILE A 460 -2.49 5.74 1.13
CA ILE A 460 -3.54 6.77 1.22
C ILE A 460 -4.84 6.27 0.59
N GLY A 461 -4.75 5.65 -0.58
CA GLY A 461 -5.91 5.14 -1.30
C GLY A 461 -6.64 4.02 -0.55
N ALA A 462 -5.91 3.05 0.00
CA ALA A 462 -6.52 1.98 0.79
C ALA A 462 -7.15 2.51 2.09
N SER A 463 -6.48 3.47 2.74
CA SER A 463 -7.03 4.13 3.93
C SER A 463 -8.33 4.87 3.59
N GLY A 464 -8.40 5.57 2.44
CA GLY A 464 -9.62 6.20 1.95
C GLY A 464 -10.78 5.22 1.75
N ALA A 465 -10.50 4.03 1.19
CA ALA A 465 -11.51 2.99 0.98
C ALA A 465 -12.04 2.39 2.28
N VAL A 466 -11.18 2.20 3.29
CA VAL A 466 -11.60 1.79 4.65
C VAL A 466 -12.55 2.83 5.24
N ARG A 467 -12.24 4.12 5.06
CA ARG A 467 -13.07 5.21 5.60
C ARG A 467 -14.45 5.30 4.94
N GLN A 468 -14.51 5.18 3.62
CA GLN A 468 -15.77 5.08 2.87
C GLN A 468 -16.61 3.86 3.32
N SER A 469 -15.96 2.72 3.52
CA SER A 469 -16.62 1.50 4.00
C SER A 469 -17.16 1.64 5.44
N GLY A 470 -16.56 2.52 6.25
CA GLY A 470 -17.10 2.98 7.53
C GLY A 470 -18.39 3.79 7.34
N LEU A 471 -18.32 4.87 6.57
CA LEU A 471 -19.41 5.85 6.39
C LEU A 471 -20.67 5.27 5.71
N SER A 472 -20.50 4.34 4.77
CA SER A 472 -21.62 3.72 4.02
C SER A 472 -22.65 2.97 4.88
N ARG A 473 -22.33 2.61 6.13
CA ARG A 473 -23.26 1.91 7.04
C ARG A 473 -24.10 2.87 7.89
N GLY A 474 -23.59 4.06 8.22
CA GLY A 474 -24.39 5.12 8.86
C GLY A 474 -25.60 5.48 8.00
N ALA A 475 -25.40 5.55 6.69
CA ALA A 475 -26.46 5.76 5.69
C ALA A 475 -27.32 4.51 5.40
N ALA A 476 -26.99 3.33 5.93
CA ALA A 476 -27.76 2.09 5.74
C ALA A 476 -28.70 1.79 6.92
N ARG A 477 -28.50 2.41 8.10
CA ARG A 477 -29.49 2.41 9.20
C ARG A 477 -30.81 3.10 8.80
N SER A 478 -30.81 3.88 7.70
CA SER A 478 -32.01 4.42 7.03
C SER A 478 -32.52 3.55 5.86
N GLY A 479 -32.16 2.27 5.79
CA GLY A 479 -32.91 1.25 5.03
C GLY A 479 -32.50 1.01 3.57
N HIS A 480 -31.25 1.22 3.16
CA HIS A 480 -30.83 0.97 1.77
C HIS A 480 -29.53 0.15 1.65
N HIS A 481 -29.53 -0.77 0.67
CA HIS A 481 -28.46 -1.73 0.36
C HIS A 481 -27.13 -1.07 -0.07
N ARG A 482 -26.02 -1.80 0.17
CA ARG A 482 -24.58 -1.46 -0.05
C ARG A 482 -24.34 -0.23 -0.95
N ARG A 483 -23.97 0.88 -0.31
CA ARG A 483 -23.80 2.22 -0.89
C ARG A 483 -22.32 2.62 -0.92
N GLU A 484 -21.56 2.15 -1.90
CA GLU A 484 -20.25 2.76 -2.21
C GLU A 484 -20.45 3.79 -3.33
N THR A 485 -19.78 4.94 -3.26
CA THR A 485 -19.98 6.11 -4.16
C THR A 485 -18.67 6.79 -4.58
N LEU A 486 -17.53 6.45 -3.97
CA LEU A 486 -16.19 6.99 -4.27
C LEU A 486 -15.35 5.94 -5.01
N SER A 487 -14.72 6.36 -6.10
CA SER A 487 -13.70 5.61 -6.84
C SER A 487 -12.33 6.16 -6.50
N ILE A 488 -11.45 5.32 -5.95
CA ILE A 488 -10.06 5.70 -5.66
C ILE A 488 -9.18 5.07 -6.71
N ARG A 489 -8.57 5.89 -7.56
CA ARG A 489 -7.72 5.41 -8.64
C ARG A 489 -6.27 5.76 -8.38
N LEU A 490 -5.51 4.74 -8.02
CA LEU A 490 -4.07 4.84 -7.85
C LEU A 490 -3.44 5.06 -9.23
N CYS A 491 -3.00 6.29 -9.48
CA CYS A 491 -2.35 6.64 -10.72
C CYS A 491 -1.27 7.68 -10.46
N ALA A 492 -0.19 7.30 -9.76
CA ALA A 492 0.99 8.16 -9.62
C ALA A 492 1.58 8.41 -11.00
N THR A 493 1.10 9.51 -11.59
CA THR A 493 1.47 10.01 -12.89
C THR A 493 1.98 11.42 -12.74
N THR A 494 2.78 11.85 -13.71
CA THR A 494 3.27 13.21 -13.74
C THR A 494 2.11 14.17 -13.99
N ARG A 495 2.15 15.37 -13.36
CA ARG A 495 1.18 16.48 -13.57
C ARG A 495 0.90 16.77 -15.06
N ARG A 496 1.82 16.40 -15.96
CA ARG A 496 1.70 16.50 -17.42
C ARG A 496 0.65 15.58 -18.07
N LYS A 497 -0.03 14.69 -17.35
CA LYS A 497 -1.14 13.86 -17.89
C LYS A 497 -2.50 14.55 -17.88
N TRP A 498 -2.63 15.71 -17.23
CA TRP A 498 -3.87 16.46 -17.13
C TRP A 498 -3.90 17.79 -17.92
N PRO A 499 -3.19 17.97 -19.06
CA PRO A 499 -3.09 19.29 -19.67
C PRO A 499 -4.42 19.83 -20.23
N HIS A 500 -5.42 18.97 -20.45
CA HIS A 500 -6.75 19.39 -20.91
C HIS A 500 -7.71 19.74 -19.76
N LEU A 501 -7.44 19.30 -18.52
CA LEU A 501 -8.28 19.56 -17.35
C LEU A 501 -7.67 20.65 -16.43
N LEU A 502 -6.37 20.92 -16.56
CA LEU A 502 -5.62 21.91 -15.76
C LEU A 502 -5.30 23.21 -16.52
N ARG A 503 -5.82 23.38 -17.74
CA ARG A 503 -5.68 24.61 -18.53
C ARG A 503 -7.01 25.33 -18.64
#